data_AF-A0A2G9QL72-F1
#
_entry.id   AF-A0A2G9QL72-F1
#
_cell.length_a   1.000
_cell.length_b   1.000
_cell.length_c   1.000
_cell.angle_alpha   90.00
_cell.angle_beta   90.00
_cell.angle_gamma   90.00
#
_symmetry.space_group_name_H-M   'P 1'
#
loop_
_entity.id
_entity.type
_entity.pdbx_description
1 polymer ?
#
loop_
_entity_poly.entity_id
_entity_poly.type
_entity_poly.pdbx_seq_one_letter_code
_entity_poly.pdbx_strand_id
1 'polypeptide(L)'
;INGHPGNYVRIAGHWRLEECHPSGCITDLFIQMSIIMVLKQTLSNCVEFLSPFISYKLRKMKDRRSRVHSEQGAEDRTMESWKDNYRLGKVHIFSLFDEFLEMVIQYSFTTIFVAAFPLAPLLAFINNMLEIRLDAIKMTRLQRRLVPRKANDIGIWLQVLEGIGVLAVITNGLIIAITSDFIPRLVYKYKYGPCANNDTEIDCLTGYINQSLSIFHTNDFEKLTQVSSMVYPNTTVCRYRDYRTADEEYSYSVQFYHIFAARLVFVIVFEVSNF
;
A
#
# COMPACT_ATOMS: atom_id res chain seq x y z
N ILE A 1 -0.81 0.38 -23.31
CA ILE A 1 0.54 0.20 -22.73
C ILE A 1 0.99 -1.26 -22.85
N ASN A 2 0.16 -2.26 -22.51
CA ASN A 2 0.56 -3.68 -22.56
C ASN A 2 0.49 -4.34 -23.97
N GLY A 3 0.01 -3.61 -24.98
CA GLY A 3 -0.27 -4.14 -26.32
C GLY A 3 -1.73 -4.57 -26.46
N HIS A 4 -1.99 -5.48 -27.40
CA HIS A 4 -3.28 -6.16 -27.57
C HIS A 4 -3.03 -7.65 -27.81
N PRO A 5 -4.06 -8.52 -27.77
CA PRO A 5 -3.85 -9.97 -27.84
C PRO A 5 -3.11 -10.50 -29.09
N GLY A 6 -3.10 -9.75 -30.18
CA GLY A 6 -2.34 -10.06 -31.39
C GLY A 6 -0.87 -9.61 -31.36
N ASN A 7 -0.51 -8.67 -30.48
CA ASN A 7 0.85 -8.18 -30.33
C ASN A 7 1.08 -7.61 -28.91
N TYR A 8 1.67 -8.43 -28.04
CA TYR A 8 1.99 -8.04 -26.66
C TYR A 8 3.34 -7.36 -26.57
N VAL A 9 3.44 -6.36 -25.70
CA VAL A 9 4.74 -5.77 -25.34
C VAL A 9 5.50 -6.76 -24.45
N ARG A 10 6.71 -7.17 -24.87
CA ARG A 10 7.55 -8.12 -24.16
C ARG A 10 8.82 -7.46 -23.62
N ILE A 11 9.11 -7.68 -22.35
CA ILE A 11 10.37 -7.28 -21.72
C ILE A 11 11.47 -8.21 -22.21
N ALA A 12 12.55 -7.62 -22.71
CA ALA A 12 13.69 -8.33 -23.30
C ALA A 12 13.28 -9.34 -24.40
N GLY A 13 12.14 -9.13 -25.07
CA GLY A 13 11.62 -10.03 -26.12
C GLY A 13 11.02 -11.36 -25.63
N HIS A 14 11.15 -11.69 -24.34
CA HIS A 14 10.78 -13.00 -23.80
C HIS A 14 9.59 -12.97 -22.83
N TRP A 15 9.49 -11.95 -21.97
CA TRP A 15 8.53 -11.95 -20.86
C TRP A 15 7.37 -10.99 -21.13
N ARG A 16 6.14 -11.47 -21.06
CA ARG A 16 4.92 -10.63 -21.18
C ARG A 16 4.73 -9.79 -19.91
N LEU A 17 4.36 -8.51 -20.07
CA LEU A 17 3.97 -7.67 -18.92
C LEU A 17 2.71 -8.20 -18.25
N GLU A 18 2.62 -8.05 -16.93
CA GLU A 18 1.42 -8.37 -16.16
C GLU A 18 0.23 -7.47 -16.57
N GLU A 19 -0.95 -8.07 -16.59
CA GLU A 19 -2.21 -7.41 -16.90
C GLU A 19 -3.10 -7.35 -15.67
N CYS A 20 -3.79 -6.23 -15.49
CA CYS A 20 -4.78 -6.08 -14.43
C CYS A 20 -5.95 -7.05 -14.63
N HIS A 21 -6.56 -7.47 -13.53
CA HIS A 21 -7.86 -8.15 -13.55
C HIS A 21 -8.93 -7.27 -14.23
N PRO A 22 -9.97 -7.85 -14.88
CA PRO A 22 -11.03 -7.07 -15.53
C PRO A 22 -11.77 -6.10 -14.60
N SER A 23 -11.79 -6.38 -13.29
CA SER A 23 -12.32 -5.49 -12.24
C SER A 23 -11.42 -4.28 -11.92
N GLY A 24 -10.24 -4.19 -12.52
CA GLY A 24 -9.24 -3.16 -12.31
C GLY A 24 -8.10 -3.60 -11.39
N CYS A 25 -7.00 -2.83 -11.38
CA CYS A 25 -5.83 -3.06 -10.52
C CYS A 25 -6.02 -2.51 -9.08
N ILE A 26 -7.11 -1.79 -8.81
CA ILE A 26 -7.34 -1.17 -7.49
C ILE A 26 -7.58 -2.21 -6.39
N THR A 27 -8.18 -3.36 -6.72
CA THR A 27 -8.40 -4.46 -5.77
C THR A 27 -7.10 -5.10 -5.34
N ASP A 28 -6.17 -5.29 -6.27
CA ASP A 28 -4.87 -5.89 -6.00
C ASP A 28 -4.05 -4.95 -5.10
N LEU A 29 -4.08 -3.65 -5.40
CA LEU A 29 -3.50 -2.61 -4.55
C LEU A 29 -4.13 -2.59 -3.15
N PHE A 30 -5.46 -2.67 -3.04
CA PHE A 30 -6.17 -2.71 -1.76
C PHE A 30 -5.74 -3.91 -0.92
N ILE A 31 -5.68 -5.10 -1.51
CA ILE A 31 -5.27 -6.33 -0.81
C ILE A 31 -3.82 -6.20 -0.36
N GLN A 32 -2.93 -5.77 -1.24
CA GLN A 32 -1.51 -5.58 -0.94
C GLN A 32 -1.33 -4.60 0.24
N MET A 33 -1.98 -3.44 0.20
CA MET A 33 -1.86 -2.43 1.27
C MET A 33 -2.48 -2.92 2.58
N SER A 34 -3.60 -3.63 2.53
CA SER A 34 -4.23 -4.23 3.71
C SER A 34 -3.29 -5.24 4.38
N ILE A 35 -2.68 -6.13 3.59
CA ILE A 35 -1.73 -7.13 4.11
C ILE A 35 -0.50 -6.43 4.69
N ILE A 36 0.11 -5.50 3.95
CA ILE A 36 1.33 -4.81 4.42
C ILE A 36 1.06 -4.07 5.72
N MET A 37 -0.04 -3.32 5.81
CA MET A 37 -0.30 -2.50 7.00
C MET A 37 -0.67 -3.33 8.23
N VAL A 38 -1.47 -4.39 8.07
CA VAL A 38 -1.81 -5.28 9.18
C VAL A 38 -0.61 -6.12 9.60
N LEU A 39 0.09 -6.73 8.65
CA LEU A 39 1.21 -7.62 8.94
C LEU A 39 2.40 -6.85 9.50
N LYS A 40 2.82 -5.77 8.84
CA LYS A 40 3.98 -4.98 9.27
C LYS A 40 3.74 -4.43 10.67
N GLN A 41 2.55 -3.91 10.96
CA GLN A 41 2.31 -3.40 12.30
C GLN A 41 2.22 -4.52 13.35
N THR A 42 1.41 -5.56 13.12
CA THR A 42 1.27 -6.62 14.13
C THR A 42 2.61 -7.30 14.42
N LEU A 43 3.43 -7.52 13.39
CA LEU A 43 4.78 -8.05 13.56
C LEU A 43 5.71 -7.06 14.28
N SER A 44 5.70 -5.78 13.92
CA SER A 44 6.56 -4.78 14.58
C SER A 44 6.23 -4.68 16.06
N ASN A 45 4.96 -4.48 16.41
CA ASN A 45 4.48 -4.42 17.79
C ASN A 45 4.82 -5.69 18.58
N CYS A 46 4.72 -6.87 17.95
CA CYS A 46 5.09 -8.13 18.58
C CYS A 46 6.60 -8.22 18.82
N VAL A 47 7.42 -7.96 17.81
CA VAL A 47 8.89 -8.04 17.92
C VAL A 47 9.41 -7.03 18.93
N GLU A 48 8.88 -5.82 18.91
CA GLU A 48 9.27 -4.73 19.80
C GLU A 48 8.97 -5.04 21.27
N PHE A 49 7.85 -5.69 21.58
CA PHE A 49 7.56 -6.11 22.94
C PHE A 49 8.34 -7.36 23.35
N LEU A 50 8.38 -8.37 22.47
CA LEU A 50 8.91 -9.69 22.81
C LEU A 50 10.44 -9.69 22.89
N SER A 51 11.13 -8.96 22.02
CA SER A 51 12.60 -8.88 21.97
C SER A 51 13.24 -8.39 23.28
N PRO A 52 12.87 -7.21 23.83
CA PRO A 52 13.44 -6.73 25.09
C PRO A 52 12.98 -7.57 26.28
N PHE A 53 11.76 -8.11 26.26
CA PHE A 53 11.25 -8.98 27.33
C PHE A 53 12.03 -10.30 27.41
N ILE A 54 12.24 -10.97 26.27
CA ILE A 54 13.04 -12.19 26.18
C ILE A 54 14.48 -11.89 26.59
N SER A 55 15.07 -10.81 26.06
CA SER A 55 16.44 -10.40 26.40
C SER A 55 16.62 -10.17 27.91
N TYR A 56 15.65 -9.52 28.55
CA TYR A 56 15.65 -9.29 30.00
C TYR A 56 15.55 -10.61 30.77
N LYS A 57 14.63 -11.51 30.39
CA LYS A 57 14.48 -12.83 31.00
C LYS A 57 15.74 -13.68 30.85
N LEU A 58 16.36 -13.72 29.67
CA LEU A 58 17.59 -14.46 29.40
C LEU A 58 18.76 -13.95 30.27
N ARG A 59 18.94 -12.63 30.37
CA ARG A 59 19.96 -12.03 31.25
C ARG A 59 19.74 -12.38 32.71
N LYS A 60 18.48 -12.32 33.17
CA LYS A 60 18.11 -12.70 34.53
C LYS A 60 18.35 -14.18 34.82
N MET A 61 18.07 -15.07 33.87
CA MET A 61 18.31 -16.51 34.01
C MET A 61 19.80 -16.84 34.03
N LYS A 62 20.60 -16.23 33.15
CA LYS A 62 22.06 -16.41 33.10
C LYS A 62 22.72 -16.02 34.42
N ASP A 63 22.33 -14.88 34.98
CA ASP A 63 22.89 -14.39 36.24
C ASP A 63 22.43 -15.18 37.46
N ARG A 64 21.18 -15.68 37.47
CA ARG A 64 20.73 -16.64 38.50
C ARG A 64 21.61 -17.89 38.51
N ARG A 65 22.00 -18.40 37.34
CA ARG A 65 22.90 -19.56 37.23
C ARG A 65 24.30 -19.26 37.76
N SER A 66 24.79 -18.03 37.55
CA SER A 66 26.09 -17.57 38.08
C SER A 66 26.08 -17.35 39.60
N ARG A 67 24.98 -16.83 40.18
CA ARG A 67 24.83 -16.62 41.63
C ARG A 67 24.81 -17.93 42.45
N VAL A 68 24.33 -19.04 41.88
CA VAL A 68 24.34 -20.35 42.55
C VAL A 68 25.76 -20.86 42.84
N HIS A 69 26.77 -20.36 42.11
CA HIS A 69 28.19 -20.74 42.30
C HIS A 69 29.00 -19.78 43.19
N SER A 70 28.44 -18.66 43.66
CA SER A 70 29.17 -17.66 44.45
C SER A 70 28.56 -17.50 45.84
N GLU A 71 29.38 -17.67 46.89
CA GLU A 71 28.96 -17.60 48.30
C GLU A 71 28.35 -16.23 48.69
N GLN A 72 27.34 -16.29 49.55
CA GLN A 72 26.44 -15.20 49.90
C GLN A 72 27.01 -14.31 51.01
N GLY A 73 27.63 -13.19 50.63
CA GLY A 73 27.80 -12.03 51.51
C GLY A 73 26.52 -11.20 51.57
N ALA A 74 26.26 -10.53 52.70
CA ALA A 74 25.10 -9.66 52.90
C ALA A 74 25.06 -8.53 51.83
N GLU A 75 24.23 -8.70 50.80
CA GLU A 75 24.07 -7.68 49.74
C GLU A 75 23.23 -6.51 50.27
N ASP A 76 23.80 -5.30 50.20
CA ASP A 76 23.11 -4.06 50.48
C ASP A 76 21.94 -3.86 49.48
N ARG A 77 20.75 -3.50 49.97
CA ARG A 77 19.53 -3.35 49.14
C ARG A 77 19.72 -2.34 48.01
N THR A 78 20.54 -1.32 48.24
CA THR A 78 20.89 -0.31 47.24
C THR A 78 21.68 -0.93 46.08
N MET A 79 22.71 -1.73 46.38
CA MET A 79 23.55 -2.41 45.38
C MET A 79 22.72 -3.34 44.49
N GLU A 80 21.73 -4.03 45.05
CA GLU A 80 20.86 -4.91 44.26
C GLU A 80 19.96 -4.12 43.29
N SER A 81 19.45 -2.94 43.69
CA SER A 81 18.70 -2.04 42.82
C SER A 81 19.52 -1.52 41.63
N TRP A 82 20.81 -1.19 41.86
CA TRP A 82 21.71 -0.79 40.77
C TRP A 82 21.97 -1.94 39.80
N LYS A 83 22.21 -3.16 40.31
CA LYS A 83 22.40 -4.35 39.48
C LYS A 83 21.16 -4.63 38.61
N ASP A 84 19.96 -4.49 39.17
CA ASP A 84 18.71 -4.65 38.42
C ASP A 84 18.55 -3.62 37.29
N ASN A 85 18.86 -2.35 37.56
CA ASN A 85 18.87 -1.31 36.52
C ASN A 85 19.91 -1.60 35.43
N TYR A 86 21.09 -2.10 35.79
CA TYR A 86 22.10 -2.52 34.83
C TYR A 86 21.68 -3.75 34.01
N ARG A 87 20.69 -4.56 34.43
CA ARG A 87 20.20 -5.67 33.61
C ARG A 87 19.30 -5.22 32.45
N LEU A 88 18.65 -4.07 32.59
CA LEU A 88 17.77 -3.49 31.57
C LEU A 88 18.50 -3.20 30.25
N GLY A 89 17.73 -3.13 29.16
CA GLY A 89 18.21 -2.83 27.81
C GLY A 89 18.98 -1.51 27.76
N LYS A 90 20.12 -1.48 27.09
CA LYS A 90 20.83 -0.23 26.80
C LYS A 90 20.05 0.50 25.71
N VAL A 91 19.86 1.81 25.88
CA VAL A 91 19.22 2.64 24.86
C VAL A 91 20.30 3.42 24.12
N HIS A 92 20.27 3.34 22.79
CA HIS A 92 21.17 4.08 21.91
C HIS A 92 20.47 5.34 21.41
N ILE A 93 21.26 6.36 21.02
CA ILE A 93 20.73 7.61 20.43
C ILE A 93 19.92 7.31 19.15
N PHE A 94 20.30 6.26 18.41
CA PHE A 94 19.58 5.80 17.21
C PHE A 94 18.25 5.09 17.52
N SER A 95 17.99 4.66 18.76
CA SER A 95 16.72 3.98 19.10
C SER A 95 15.52 4.87 18.84
N LEU A 96 15.64 6.17 19.12
CA LEU A 96 14.59 7.14 18.87
C LEU A 96 14.37 7.38 17.37
N PHE A 97 15.44 7.28 16.56
CA PHE A 97 15.34 7.42 15.10
C PHE A 97 14.52 6.28 14.50
N ASP A 98 14.74 5.04 14.94
CA ASP A 98 13.97 3.87 14.47
C ASP A 98 12.48 3.99 14.86
N GLU A 99 12.20 4.47 16.09
CA GLU A 99 10.82 4.74 16.56
C GLU A 99 10.13 5.81 15.70
N PHE A 100 10.82 6.90 15.35
CA PHE A 100 10.26 7.90 14.42
C PHE A 100 10.07 7.35 13.00
N LEU A 101 11.03 6.55 12.51
CA LEU A 101 10.96 5.98 11.17
C LEU A 101 9.74 5.07 11.01
N GLU A 102 9.46 4.24 12.02
CA GLU A 102 8.25 3.41 12.09
C GLU A 102 6.98 4.25 11.93
N MET A 103 6.84 5.31 12.74
CA MET A 103 5.69 6.21 12.73
C MET A 103 5.54 6.95 11.40
N VAL A 104 6.63 7.42 10.80
CA VAL A 104 6.63 8.13 9.51
C VAL A 104 6.26 7.21 8.36
N ILE A 105 6.74 5.96 8.36
CA ILE A 105 6.34 4.96 7.36
C ILE A 105 4.83 4.68 7.47
N GLN A 106 4.30 4.52 8.67
CA GLN A 106 2.86 4.30 8.89
C GLN A 106 2.03 5.50 8.40
N TYR A 107 2.47 6.73 8.69
CA TYR A 107 1.85 7.95 8.17
C TYR A 107 1.85 7.99 6.64
N SER A 108 2.98 7.64 6.02
CA SER A 108 3.13 7.61 4.55
C SER A 108 2.13 6.65 3.90
N PHE A 109 2.01 5.42 4.40
CA PHE A 109 1.04 4.47 3.88
C PHE A 109 -0.40 4.94 4.06
N THR A 110 -0.71 5.56 5.20
CA THR A 110 -2.06 6.04 5.52
C THR A 110 -2.47 7.21 4.64
N THR A 111 -1.54 8.08 4.24
CA THR A 111 -1.82 9.30 3.46
C THR A 111 -1.74 9.08 1.96
N ILE A 112 -0.69 8.42 1.47
CA ILE A 112 -0.43 8.22 0.04
C ILE A 112 -1.46 7.30 -0.62
N PHE A 113 -1.96 6.29 0.12
CA PHE A 113 -2.86 5.26 -0.42
C PHE A 113 -4.29 5.36 0.12
N VAL A 114 -4.70 6.49 0.70
CA VAL A 114 -6.03 6.66 1.29
C VAL A 114 -7.15 6.49 0.26
N ALA A 115 -6.92 6.90 -0.99
CA ALA A 115 -7.88 6.73 -2.08
C ALA A 115 -8.13 5.25 -2.45
N ALA A 116 -7.15 4.38 -2.22
CA ALA A 116 -7.27 2.95 -2.46
C ALA A 116 -7.83 2.21 -1.23
N PHE A 117 -7.46 2.64 -0.02
CA PHE A 117 -7.89 2.00 1.23
C PHE A 117 -8.42 3.02 2.26
N PRO A 118 -9.74 3.30 2.26
CA PRO A 118 -10.31 4.33 3.12
C PRO A 118 -10.32 3.96 4.62
N LEU A 119 -10.17 2.68 4.98
CA LEU A 119 -10.11 2.25 6.38
C LEU A 119 -8.70 2.36 6.97
N ALA A 120 -7.69 2.77 6.18
CA ALA A 120 -6.32 2.88 6.66
C ALA A 120 -6.15 3.77 7.90
N PRO A 121 -6.76 4.98 7.96
CA PRO A 121 -6.63 5.86 9.13
C PRO A 121 -7.19 5.25 10.42
N LEU A 122 -8.28 4.48 10.32
CA LEU A 122 -8.89 3.81 11.47
C LEU A 122 -7.94 2.75 12.05
N LEU A 123 -7.35 1.92 11.19
CA LEU A 123 -6.40 0.90 11.62
C LEU A 123 -5.12 1.52 12.18
N ALA A 124 -4.63 2.59 11.55
CA ALA A 124 -3.48 3.34 12.04
C ALA A 124 -3.74 3.94 13.43
N PHE A 125 -4.95 4.47 13.66
CA PHE A 125 -5.35 4.98 14.97
C PHE A 125 -5.34 3.91 16.06
N ILE A 126 -5.90 2.73 15.78
CA ILE A 126 -5.91 1.61 16.73
C ILE A 126 -4.48 1.15 17.03
N ASN A 127 -3.64 1.03 16.00
CA ASN A 127 -2.23 0.70 16.16
C ASN A 127 -1.50 1.73 17.03
N ASN A 128 -1.66 3.03 16.75
CA ASN A 128 -1.02 4.10 17.53
C ASN A 128 -1.47 4.08 19.00
N MET A 129 -2.72 3.73 19.28
CA MET A 129 -3.22 3.58 20.65
C MET A 129 -2.51 2.45 21.39
N LEU A 130 -2.28 1.32 20.73
CA LEU A 130 -1.53 0.19 21.29
C LEU A 130 -0.05 0.54 21.44
N GLU A 131 0.53 1.18 20.43
CA GLU A 131 1.94 1.57 20.37
C GLU A 131 2.33 2.45 21.56
N ILE A 132 1.59 3.52 21.81
CA ILE A 132 1.85 4.44 22.94
C ILE A 132 1.91 3.68 24.27
N ARG A 133 1.08 2.63 24.43
CA ARG A 133 1.06 1.81 25.66
C ARG A 133 2.24 0.85 25.70
N LEU A 134 2.57 0.20 24.59
CA LEU A 134 3.69 -0.73 24.50
C LEU A 134 5.03 -0.01 24.69
N ASP A 135 5.20 1.16 24.07
CA ASP A 135 6.36 2.03 24.23
C ASP A 135 6.52 2.51 25.67
N ALA A 136 5.43 2.96 26.30
CA ALA A 136 5.47 3.36 27.70
C ALA A 136 5.94 2.20 28.60
N ILE A 137 5.48 0.96 28.34
CA ILE A 137 5.93 -0.23 29.09
C ILE A 137 7.39 -0.54 28.79
N LYS A 138 7.82 -0.49 27.53
CA LYS A 138 9.19 -0.71 27.07
C LYS A 138 10.16 0.25 27.77
N MET A 139 9.86 1.55 27.74
CA MET A 139 10.69 2.60 28.32
C MET A 139 10.72 2.56 29.86
N THR A 140 9.61 2.20 30.51
CA THR A 140 9.53 2.21 31.98
C THR A 140 10.03 0.92 32.65
N ARG A 141 9.89 -0.24 32.00
CA ARG A 141 10.17 -1.56 32.61
C ARG A 141 11.31 -2.34 31.98
N LEU A 142 11.65 -2.08 30.72
CA LEU A 142 12.58 -2.93 29.96
C LEU A 142 13.87 -2.20 29.53
N GLN A 143 13.85 -0.87 29.51
CA GLN A 143 14.98 -0.03 29.13
C GLN A 143 15.56 0.75 30.31
N ARG A 144 16.86 1.05 30.24
CA ARG A 144 17.50 1.95 31.19
C ARG A 144 17.04 3.38 30.95
N ARG A 145 16.94 4.15 32.03
CA ARG A 145 16.62 5.58 31.98
C ARG A 145 17.62 6.32 31.10
N LEU A 146 17.11 6.94 30.04
CA LEU A 146 17.85 7.87 29.18
C LEU A 146 18.17 9.16 29.93
N VAL A 147 19.30 9.78 29.58
CA VAL A 147 19.63 11.13 30.07
C VAL A 147 18.73 12.13 29.32
N PRO A 148 17.97 12.97 30.04
CA PRO A 148 17.08 13.94 29.40
C PRO A 148 17.90 14.93 28.55
N ARG A 149 17.46 15.14 27.31
CA ARG A 149 17.99 16.16 26.40
C ARG A 149 16.86 17.11 26.04
N LYS A 150 17.18 18.39 25.88
CA LYS A 150 16.23 19.40 25.40
C LYS A 150 16.32 19.47 23.87
N ALA A 151 15.17 19.46 23.21
CA ALA A 151 15.01 19.71 21.78
C ALA A 151 13.84 20.68 21.60
N ASN A 152 13.93 21.58 20.61
CA ASN A 152 12.89 22.57 20.33
C ASN A 152 11.85 22.04 19.33
N ASP A 153 12.25 21.07 18.49
CA ASP A 153 11.44 20.47 17.44
C ASP A 153 11.71 18.96 17.31
N ILE A 154 10.92 18.29 16.47
CA ILE A 154 11.17 16.92 16.03
C ILE A 154 12.34 16.81 15.03
N GLY A 155 12.91 17.95 14.62
CA GLY A 155 13.99 18.04 13.64
C GLY A 155 13.54 17.77 12.20
N ILE A 156 14.39 17.05 11.47
CA ILE A 156 14.24 16.75 10.03
C ILE A 156 12.91 16.07 9.66
N TRP A 157 12.31 15.35 10.62
CA TRP A 157 11.06 14.63 10.40
C TRP A 157 9.90 15.54 10.00
N LEU A 158 9.90 16.82 10.41
CA LEU A 158 8.88 17.77 9.99
C LEU A 158 8.91 18.00 8.47
N GLN A 159 10.11 18.22 7.92
CA GLN A 159 10.30 18.41 6.48
C GLN A 159 9.97 17.15 5.68
N VAL A 160 10.26 15.97 6.25
CA VAL A 160 9.92 14.68 5.65
C VAL A 160 8.39 14.49 5.60
N LEU A 161 7.68 14.79 6.68
CA LEU A 161 6.21 14.70 6.74
C LEU A 161 5.54 15.68 5.76
N GLU A 162 6.07 16.89 5.62
CA GLU A 162 5.60 17.87 4.64
C GLU A 162 5.79 17.37 3.20
N GLY A 163 6.98 16.83 2.89
CA GLY A 163 7.25 16.22 1.58
C GLY A 163 6.33 15.03 1.27
N ILE A 164 6.05 14.18 2.26
CA ILE A 164 5.08 13.08 2.14
C ILE A 164 3.67 13.62 1.88
N GLY A 165 3.27 14.71 2.55
CA GLY A 165 1.97 15.35 2.34
C GLY A 165 1.77 15.81 0.90
N VAL A 166 2.77 16.48 0.33
CA VAL A 166 2.77 16.90 -1.07
C VAL A 166 2.69 15.68 -2.01
N LEU A 167 3.51 14.66 -1.77
CA LEU A 167 3.51 13.44 -2.57
C LEU A 167 2.18 12.67 -2.48
N ALA A 168 1.51 12.72 -1.32
CA ALA A 168 0.23 12.07 -1.10
C ALA A 168 -0.87 12.68 -1.98
N VAL A 169 -0.91 14.00 -2.16
CA VAL A 169 -1.90 14.65 -3.04
C VAL A 169 -1.72 14.16 -4.48
N ILE A 170 -0.50 14.23 -5.01
CA ILE A 170 -0.16 13.79 -6.37
C ILE A 170 -0.52 12.31 -6.58
N THR A 171 -0.10 11.46 -5.64
CA THR A 171 -0.29 10.00 -5.76
C THR A 171 -1.77 9.62 -5.68
N ASN A 172 -2.55 10.22 -4.78
CA ASN A 172 -3.98 9.94 -4.69
C ASN A 172 -4.72 10.39 -5.96
N GLY A 173 -4.36 11.54 -6.53
CA GLY A 173 -4.90 12.00 -7.81
C GLY A 173 -4.64 11.01 -8.94
N LEU A 174 -3.41 10.50 -9.03
CA LEU A 174 -3.01 9.48 -10.01
C LEU A 174 -3.73 8.14 -9.79
N ILE A 175 -3.86 7.68 -8.54
CA ILE A 175 -4.59 6.44 -8.21
C ILE A 175 -6.05 6.53 -8.69
N ILE A 176 -6.72 7.66 -8.44
CA ILE A 176 -8.11 7.85 -8.84
C ILE A 176 -8.24 7.98 -10.37
N ALA A 177 -7.30 8.67 -11.03
CA ALA A 177 -7.38 8.88 -12.47
C ALA A 177 -7.06 7.60 -13.28
N ILE A 178 -5.98 6.91 -12.91
CA ILE A 178 -5.38 5.85 -13.72
C ILE A 178 -5.87 4.47 -13.29
N THR A 179 -5.83 4.19 -12.00
CA THR A 179 -6.09 2.84 -11.46
C THR A 179 -7.58 2.58 -11.22
N SER A 180 -8.35 3.62 -10.92
CA SER A 180 -9.80 3.51 -10.68
C SER A 180 -10.63 3.58 -11.97
N ASP A 181 -11.79 2.90 -11.93
CA ASP A 181 -12.82 2.96 -12.98
C ASP A 181 -13.72 4.18 -12.89
N PHE A 182 -13.40 5.14 -12.03
CA PHE A 182 -14.19 6.34 -11.82
C PHE A 182 -14.29 7.19 -13.10
N ILE A 183 -13.15 7.57 -13.72
CA ILE A 183 -13.14 8.44 -14.89
C ILE A 183 -13.80 7.79 -16.12
N PRO A 184 -13.50 6.53 -16.49
CA PRO A 184 -14.15 5.89 -17.64
C PRO A 184 -15.67 5.75 -17.47
N ARG A 185 -16.15 5.43 -16.26
CA ARG A 185 -17.60 5.38 -15.97
C ARG A 185 -18.26 6.74 -16.09
N LEU A 186 -17.58 7.81 -15.66
CA LEU A 186 -18.06 9.17 -15.78
C LEU A 186 -18.18 9.61 -17.25
N VAL A 187 -17.14 9.36 -18.04
CA VAL A 187 -17.14 9.65 -19.48
C VAL A 187 -18.24 8.85 -20.19
N TYR A 188 -18.42 7.58 -19.84
CA TYR A 188 -19.51 6.77 -20.39
C TYR A 188 -20.87 7.39 -20.04
N LYS A 189 -21.14 7.66 -18.76
CA LYS A 189 -22.41 8.22 -18.29
C LYS A 189 -22.82 9.50 -19.03
N TYR A 190 -21.89 10.41 -19.29
CA TYR A 190 -22.20 11.71 -19.90
C TYR A 190 -22.13 11.74 -21.42
N LYS A 191 -21.38 10.84 -22.07
CA LYS A 191 -21.14 10.92 -23.53
C LYS A 191 -21.65 9.72 -24.33
N TYR A 192 -21.70 8.53 -23.73
CA TYR A 192 -21.96 7.28 -24.46
C TYR A 192 -23.11 6.43 -23.91
N GLY A 193 -23.49 6.63 -22.65
CA GLY A 193 -24.54 5.88 -22.00
C GLY A 193 -25.95 6.36 -22.37
N PRO A 194 -27.00 5.63 -21.95
CA PRO A 194 -28.40 5.96 -22.24
C PRO A 194 -28.79 7.39 -21.83
N CYS A 195 -28.22 7.88 -20.73
CA CYS A 195 -28.47 9.22 -20.22
C CYS A 195 -27.86 10.34 -21.09
N ALA A 196 -26.93 10.04 -21.99
CA ALA A 196 -26.49 11.00 -23.01
C ALA A 196 -27.54 11.19 -24.11
N ASN A 197 -28.41 10.20 -24.31
CA ASN A 197 -29.46 10.18 -25.33
C ASN A 197 -30.84 10.58 -24.78
N ASN A 198 -30.92 11.17 -23.58
CA ASN A 198 -32.13 11.55 -22.85
C ASN A 198 -33.06 10.40 -22.42
N ASP A 199 -32.58 9.16 -22.41
CA ASP A 199 -33.35 8.02 -21.87
C ASP A 199 -33.26 8.03 -20.33
N THR A 200 -34.30 8.56 -19.66
CA THR A 200 -34.34 8.68 -18.18
C THR A 200 -34.91 7.46 -17.47
N GLU A 201 -35.46 6.50 -18.21
CA GLU A 201 -36.11 5.30 -17.65
C GLU A 201 -35.11 4.17 -17.31
N ILE A 202 -33.89 4.25 -17.84
CA ILE A 202 -32.84 3.22 -17.72
C ILE A 202 -31.67 3.78 -16.91
N ASP A 203 -31.06 2.96 -16.05
CA ASP A 203 -29.83 3.35 -15.33
C ASP A 203 -28.72 3.74 -16.34
N CYS A 204 -28.10 4.90 -16.13
CA CYS A 204 -27.10 5.47 -17.02
C CYS A 204 -25.86 4.58 -17.25
N LEU A 205 -25.60 3.62 -16.36
CA LEU A 205 -24.48 2.69 -16.46
C LEU A 205 -24.85 1.36 -17.14
N THR A 206 -26.10 1.19 -17.55
CA THR A 206 -26.53 0.00 -18.31
C THR A 206 -25.71 -0.13 -19.59
N GLY A 207 -25.16 -1.32 -19.84
CA GLY A 207 -24.31 -1.60 -21.00
C GLY A 207 -22.83 -1.21 -20.86
N TYR A 208 -22.40 -0.60 -19.76
CA TYR A 208 -21.00 -0.15 -19.58
C TYR A 208 -19.97 -1.28 -19.75
N ILE A 209 -20.23 -2.47 -19.22
CA ILE A 209 -19.30 -3.60 -19.33
C ILE A 209 -19.19 -4.07 -20.79
N ASN A 210 -20.28 -4.09 -21.54
CA ASN A 210 -20.24 -4.52 -22.93
C ASN A 210 -19.49 -3.51 -23.83
N GLN A 211 -19.58 -2.22 -23.49
CA GLN A 211 -18.89 -1.13 -24.17
C GLN A 211 -17.40 -1.00 -23.79
N SER A 212 -17.06 -1.28 -22.53
CA SER A 212 -15.67 -1.15 -22.02
C SER A 212 -14.76 -2.31 -22.44
N LEU A 213 -15.32 -3.34 -23.07
CA LEU A 213 -14.60 -4.50 -23.58
C LEU A 213 -14.46 -4.42 -25.10
N SER A 214 -13.24 -4.42 -25.60
CA SER A 214 -12.93 -4.53 -27.02
C SER A 214 -13.01 -5.99 -27.49
N ILE A 215 -13.45 -6.16 -28.73
CA ILE A 215 -13.59 -7.45 -29.41
C ILE A 215 -12.23 -7.82 -30.03
N PHE A 216 -11.85 -9.10 -29.92
CA PHE A 216 -10.68 -9.67 -30.58
C PHE A 216 -11.04 -10.98 -31.27
N HIS A 217 -10.64 -11.13 -32.53
CA HIS A 217 -10.86 -12.37 -33.27
C HIS A 217 -9.74 -13.36 -32.96
N THR A 218 -10.10 -14.60 -32.64
CA THR A 218 -9.12 -15.63 -32.25
C THR A 218 -8.22 -16.09 -33.39
N ASN A 219 -8.55 -15.75 -34.64
CA ASN A 219 -7.71 -16.01 -35.80
C ASN A 219 -6.47 -15.10 -35.87
N ASP A 220 -6.51 -13.94 -35.22
CA ASP A 220 -5.46 -12.92 -35.30
C ASP A 220 -4.42 -13.04 -34.18
N PHE A 221 -4.43 -14.17 -33.45
CA PHE A 221 -3.42 -14.46 -32.44
C PHE A 221 -2.04 -14.68 -33.07
N GLU A 222 -1.00 -14.21 -32.38
CA GLU A 222 0.37 -14.58 -32.69
C GLU A 222 0.56 -16.10 -32.48
N LYS A 223 1.27 -16.77 -33.40
CA LYS A 223 1.46 -18.24 -33.40
C LYS A 223 2.00 -18.81 -32.07
N LEU A 224 2.76 -18.01 -31.32
CA LEU A 224 3.38 -18.40 -30.05
C LEU A 224 2.46 -18.21 -28.83
N THR A 225 1.39 -17.44 -28.95
CA THR A 225 0.46 -17.12 -27.86
C THR A 225 -0.93 -17.69 -28.10
N GLN A 226 -1.10 -18.51 -29.14
CA GLN A 226 -2.37 -19.12 -29.48
C GLN A 226 -2.81 -20.04 -28.33
N VAL A 227 -4.00 -19.77 -27.81
CA VAL A 227 -4.60 -20.58 -26.76
C VAL A 227 -4.92 -21.97 -27.34
N SER A 228 -4.56 -23.03 -26.60
CA SER A 228 -4.83 -24.40 -27.05
C SER A 228 -6.32 -24.59 -27.33
N SER A 229 -6.65 -24.97 -28.55
CA SER A 229 -8.01 -25.28 -29.00
C SER A 229 -8.66 -26.43 -28.24
N MET A 230 -7.89 -27.16 -27.41
CA MET A 230 -8.42 -28.14 -26.46
C MET A 230 -9.20 -27.52 -25.29
N VAL A 231 -8.88 -26.29 -24.89
CA VAL A 231 -9.50 -25.64 -23.71
C VAL A 231 -10.76 -24.85 -24.10
N TYR A 232 -10.78 -24.27 -25.31
CA TYR A 232 -11.91 -23.47 -25.81
C TYR A 232 -12.30 -23.91 -27.22
N PRO A 233 -13.09 -24.99 -27.37
CA PRO A 233 -13.55 -25.43 -28.68
C PRO A 233 -14.51 -24.39 -29.28
N ASN A 234 -14.35 -24.10 -30.58
CA ASN A 234 -15.23 -23.26 -31.40
C ASN A 234 -15.42 -21.80 -30.94
N THR A 235 -14.49 -21.22 -30.18
CA THR A 235 -14.54 -19.80 -29.83
C THR A 235 -13.88 -18.95 -30.91
N THR A 236 -14.68 -18.17 -31.64
CA THR A 236 -14.22 -17.30 -32.74
C THR A 236 -13.86 -15.88 -32.29
N VAL A 237 -14.37 -15.48 -31.12
CA VAL A 237 -14.23 -14.12 -30.59
C VAL A 237 -13.96 -14.17 -29.09
N CYS A 238 -12.99 -13.38 -28.63
CA CYS A 238 -12.79 -13.09 -27.22
C CYS A 238 -12.90 -11.57 -26.96
N ARG A 239 -13.12 -11.23 -25.70
CA ARG A 239 -13.23 -9.84 -25.25
C ARG A 239 -12.12 -9.55 -24.26
N TYR A 240 -11.50 -8.39 -24.40
CA TYR A 240 -10.44 -7.93 -23.50
C TYR A 240 -10.67 -6.47 -23.13
N ARG A 241 -10.06 -6.05 -22.03
CA ARG A 241 -10.24 -4.72 -21.46
C ARG A 241 -9.28 -3.73 -22.09
N ASP A 242 -9.68 -3.14 -23.20
CA ASP A 242 -9.03 -1.99 -23.84
C ASP A 242 -10.05 -1.22 -24.68
N TYR A 243 -9.70 0.00 -25.09
CA TYR A 243 -10.54 0.85 -25.96
C TYR A 243 -10.01 0.81 -27.39
N ARG A 244 -10.16 -0.34 -28.05
CA ARG A 244 -9.70 -0.60 -29.41
C ARG A 244 -10.81 -1.10 -30.32
N THR A 245 -10.72 -0.78 -31.61
CA THR A 245 -11.72 -1.16 -32.63
C THR A 245 -11.18 -2.32 -33.48
N ALA A 246 -11.97 -3.39 -33.65
CA ALA A 246 -11.58 -4.54 -34.46
C ALA A 246 -11.52 -4.22 -35.97
N ASP A 247 -12.38 -3.32 -36.44
CA ASP A 247 -12.52 -2.97 -37.87
C ASP A 247 -11.30 -2.21 -38.45
N GLU A 248 -10.51 -1.56 -37.60
CA GLU A 248 -9.34 -0.75 -37.98
C GLU A 248 -8.05 -1.35 -37.39
N GLU A 249 -7.81 -2.63 -37.64
CA GLU A 249 -6.58 -3.36 -37.24
C GLU A 249 -6.24 -3.22 -35.73
N TYR A 250 -7.26 -3.24 -34.86
CA TYR A 250 -7.08 -3.09 -33.41
C TYR A 250 -6.44 -1.77 -32.99
N SER A 251 -6.61 -0.69 -33.76
CA SER A 251 -6.17 0.65 -33.39
C SER A 251 -7.00 1.25 -32.25
N TYR A 252 -6.50 2.33 -31.64
CA TYR A 252 -7.16 3.02 -30.53
C TYR A 252 -8.43 3.75 -30.99
N SER A 253 -9.54 3.50 -30.32
CA SER A 253 -10.82 4.14 -30.64
C SER A 253 -10.86 5.59 -30.14
N VAL A 254 -11.77 6.40 -30.68
CA VAL A 254 -12.00 7.78 -30.20
C VAL A 254 -12.38 7.83 -28.71
N GLN A 255 -12.99 6.76 -28.19
CA GLN A 255 -13.32 6.62 -26.76
C GLN A 255 -12.05 6.61 -25.89
N PHE A 256 -10.98 5.96 -26.34
CA PHE A 256 -9.69 5.96 -25.66
C PHE A 256 -9.19 7.37 -25.40
N TYR A 257 -9.19 8.22 -26.44
CA TYR A 257 -8.68 9.59 -26.36
C TYR A 257 -9.55 10.48 -25.46
N HIS A 258 -10.88 10.33 -25.48
CA HIS A 258 -11.74 11.06 -24.55
C HIS A 258 -11.47 10.68 -23.09
N ILE A 259 -11.30 9.39 -22.80
CA ILE A 259 -10.98 8.92 -21.45
C ILE A 259 -9.59 9.40 -21.03
N PHE A 260 -8.61 9.32 -21.93
CA PHE A 260 -7.25 9.80 -21.67
C PHE A 260 -7.22 11.30 -21.37
N ALA A 261 -7.89 12.12 -22.18
CA ALA A 261 -8.01 13.56 -21.95
C ALA A 261 -8.72 13.86 -20.61
N ALA A 262 -9.82 13.15 -20.31
CA ALA A 262 -10.53 13.31 -19.05
C ALA A 262 -9.68 12.95 -17.83
N ARG A 263 -8.82 11.92 -17.93
CA ARG A 263 -7.86 11.56 -16.89
C ARG A 263 -6.85 12.67 -16.62
N LEU A 264 -6.27 13.24 -17.68
CA LEU A 264 -5.30 14.34 -17.55
C LEU A 264 -5.94 15.59 -16.94
N VAL A 265 -7.12 15.98 -17.43
CA VAL A 265 -7.88 17.11 -16.88
C VAL A 265 -8.20 16.87 -15.41
N PHE A 266 -8.63 15.66 -15.05
CA PHE A 266 -8.92 15.33 -13.66
C PHE A 266 -7.68 15.47 -12.77
N VAL A 267 -6.52 14.95 -13.19
CA VAL A 267 -5.28 15.07 -12.40
C VAL A 267 -4.91 16.54 -12.19
N ILE A 268 -4.95 17.37 -13.24
CA ILE A 268 -4.63 18.79 -13.14
C ILE A 268 -5.61 19.51 -12.21
N VAL A 269 -6.92 19.29 -12.36
CA VAL A 269 -7.94 19.93 -11.51
C VAL A 269 -7.81 19.46 -10.06
N PHE A 270 -7.56 18.16 -9.85
CA PHE A 270 -7.38 17.58 -8.53
C PHE A 270 -6.16 18.17 -7.83
N GLU A 271 -5.02 18.26 -8.51
CA GLU A 271 -3.81 18.86 -7.96
C GLU A 271 -4.02 20.34 -7.64
N VAL A 272 -4.51 21.14 -8.60
CA VAL A 272 -4.71 22.59 -8.41
C VAL A 272 -5.72 22.91 -7.31
N SER A 273 -6.72 22.04 -7.09
CA SER A 273 -7.73 22.28 -6.05
C SER A 273 -7.26 21.89 -4.64
N ASN A 274 -6.21 21.07 -4.52
CA ASN A 274 -5.69 20.57 -3.24
C ASN A 274 -4.34 21.18 -2.84
N PHE A 275 -3.78 22.04 -3.68
CA PHE A 275 -2.66 22.93 -3.37
C PHE A 275 -3.17 24.32 -2.98
#